data_AF-A0A2M7B3K9-F1
#
_entry.id   AF-A0A2M7B3K9-F1
#
_cell.length_a   1.000
_cell.length_b   1.000
_cell.length_c   1.000
_cell.angle_alpha   90.00
_cell.angle_beta   90.00
_cell.angle_gamma   90.00
#
_symmetry.space_group_name_H-M   'P 1'
#
loop_
_entity.id
_entity.type
_entity.pdbx_description
1 polymer ?
#
loop_
_entity_poly.entity_id
_entity_poly.type
_entity_poly.pdbx_seq_one_letter_code
_entity_poly.pdbx_strand_id
1 'polypeptide(L)'
;MHELTINLHMHTTYSDGSGTHADLARAAIKSGLDAILVSDHNIWVQGLESYHRNGKQRVLLLVGEEVHDQGRDPQKNHLLVFGAERELATLADDPQALIDAVRQAGGVSFIAHPVDPELPAFNETDISWEDWRVSGYTGIELWNGFSELKMVIKDKLDGLFYAYYPEFIARGPHPKALRIWDNLLTSGRRVVAVGGSDAHASKMRMGPLRKTIFPYEFHFSTVNTHLLVPQPLTGDLLADRKMIYTALAAGHAFIGYDLPAPTRGFRFSAQGKEKSALMGDELPAEGGVTLQVKAPKRADLRLLKDGKVLKAVEGELITHITTEPGVYRVEAYLRFLGRKRGWIFSNPIYVR
;
A
#
# COMPACT_ATOMS: atom_id res chain seq x y z
N MET A 1 -21.09 -0.38 1.46
CA MET A 1 -19.68 -0.30 1.03
C MET A 1 -19.30 -1.57 0.29
N HIS A 2 -18.81 -1.41 -0.93
CA HIS A 2 -18.20 -2.45 -1.74
C HIS A 2 -16.68 -2.44 -1.52
N GLU A 3 -16.02 -3.56 -1.80
CA GLU A 3 -14.58 -3.71 -1.56
C GLU A 3 -13.85 -3.97 -2.87
N LEU A 4 -12.84 -3.15 -3.17
CA LEU A 4 -11.95 -3.30 -4.31
C LEU A 4 -10.58 -3.72 -3.83
N THR A 5 -9.97 -4.71 -4.46
CA THR A 5 -8.57 -5.07 -4.24
C THR A 5 -7.73 -4.38 -5.30
N ILE A 6 -6.79 -3.54 -4.87
CA ILE A 6 -5.88 -2.81 -5.76
C ILE A 6 -4.43 -3.12 -5.42
N ASN A 7 -3.57 -3.01 -6.41
CA ASN A 7 -2.13 -2.93 -6.20
C ASN A 7 -1.62 -1.60 -6.74
N LEU A 8 -0.75 -0.95 -5.99
CA LEU A 8 -0.09 0.30 -6.39
C LEU A 8 1.41 0.11 -6.27
N HIS A 9 2.15 1.04 -6.87
CA HIS A 9 3.61 1.03 -6.94
C HIS A 9 4.12 -0.13 -7.81
N MET A 10 4.32 0.15 -9.09
CA MET A 10 4.83 -0.83 -10.05
C MET A 10 5.36 -0.12 -11.29
N HIS A 11 6.35 -0.75 -11.90
CA HIS A 11 7.13 -0.16 -12.98
C HIS A 11 6.94 -0.91 -14.28
N THR A 12 7.05 -0.19 -15.38
CA THR A 12 6.96 -0.72 -16.74
C THR A 12 8.24 -0.46 -17.50
N THR A 13 8.26 -0.85 -18.77
CA THR A 13 9.38 -0.55 -19.67
C THR A 13 9.56 0.94 -19.98
N TYR A 14 8.70 1.83 -19.45
CA TYR A 14 8.90 3.27 -19.52
C TYR A 14 9.91 3.79 -18.49
N SER A 15 10.19 3.01 -17.43
CA SER A 15 11.27 3.24 -16.47
C SER A 15 12.19 2.02 -16.41
N ASP A 16 12.16 1.23 -15.33
CA ASP A 16 13.05 0.10 -15.08
C ASP A 16 12.32 -1.24 -14.86
N GLY A 17 10.99 -1.24 -15.00
CA GLY A 17 10.18 -2.45 -15.08
C GLY A 17 10.36 -3.21 -16.40
N SER A 18 10.06 -4.51 -16.38
CA SER A 18 10.33 -5.39 -17.53
C SER A 18 9.11 -5.70 -18.41
N GLY A 19 7.91 -5.33 -17.97
CA GLY A 19 6.63 -5.54 -18.66
C GLY A 19 5.99 -4.23 -19.15
N THR A 20 5.14 -4.34 -20.17
CA THR A 20 4.31 -3.23 -20.66
C THR A 20 3.05 -3.06 -19.80
N HIS A 21 2.38 -1.91 -19.91
CA HIS A 21 1.08 -1.68 -19.26
C HIS A 21 0.06 -2.81 -19.53
N ALA A 22 0.04 -3.33 -20.76
CA ALA A 22 -0.80 -4.48 -21.12
C ALA A 22 -0.36 -5.79 -20.43
N ASP A 23 0.93 -6.00 -20.21
CA ASP A 23 1.44 -7.16 -19.47
C ASP A 23 1.01 -7.10 -18.00
N LEU A 24 1.16 -5.94 -17.37
CA LEU A 24 0.72 -5.70 -16.00
C LEU A 24 -0.80 -5.89 -15.88
N ALA A 25 -1.59 -5.35 -16.79
CA ALA A 25 -3.04 -5.53 -16.79
C ALA A 25 -3.44 -7.01 -16.92
N ARG A 26 -2.74 -7.79 -17.76
CA ARG A 26 -2.96 -9.24 -17.88
C ARG A 26 -2.62 -9.98 -16.59
N ALA A 27 -1.49 -9.65 -15.97
CA ALA A 27 -1.09 -10.21 -14.69
C ALA A 27 -2.11 -9.88 -13.59
N ALA A 28 -2.59 -8.64 -13.53
CA ALA A 28 -3.59 -8.19 -12.56
C ALA A 28 -4.92 -8.92 -12.70
N ILE A 29 -5.42 -9.13 -13.94
CA ILE A 29 -6.62 -9.93 -14.19
C ILE A 29 -6.45 -11.37 -13.69
N LYS A 30 -5.29 -11.97 -13.98
CA LYS A 30 -4.98 -13.35 -13.55
C LYS A 30 -4.89 -13.48 -12.03
N SER A 31 -4.41 -12.44 -11.34
CA SER A 31 -4.36 -12.37 -9.88
C SER A 31 -5.67 -11.89 -9.23
N GLY A 32 -6.68 -11.53 -10.02
CA GLY A 32 -8.01 -11.16 -9.52
C GLY A 32 -8.09 -9.76 -8.90
N LEU A 33 -7.22 -8.83 -9.31
CA LEU A 33 -7.27 -7.43 -8.87
C LEU A 33 -8.37 -6.66 -9.61
N ASP A 34 -8.98 -5.70 -8.91
CA ASP A 34 -10.00 -4.81 -9.45
C ASP A 34 -9.39 -3.59 -10.17
N ALA A 35 -8.26 -3.08 -9.66
CA ALA A 35 -7.49 -2.02 -10.28
C ALA A 35 -5.98 -2.13 -9.99
N ILE A 36 -5.16 -1.54 -10.86
CA ILE A 36 -3.72 -1.35 -10.65
C ILE A 36 -3.32 0.10 -10.94
N LEU A 37 -2.34 0.61 -10.19
CA LEU A 37 -1.81 1.96 -10.33
C LEU A 37 -0.32 1.86 -10.68
N VAL A 38 0.00 2.12 -11.95
CA VAL A 38 1.37 2.15 -12.50
C VAL A 38 2.05 3.46 -12.09
N SER A 39 3.32 3.41 -11.72
CA SER A 39 4.06 4.56 -11.17
C SER A 39 5.51 4.59 -11.66
N ASP A 40 5.70 4.59 -12.98
CA ASP A 40 7.04 4.68 -13.58
C ASP A 40 7.85 5.87 -13.03
N HIS A 41 9.17 5.69 -12.90
CA HIS A 41 10.06 6.72 -12.34
C HIS A 41 10.08 8.01 -13.16
N ASN A 42 9.71 9.12 -12.51
CA ASN A 42 9.81 10.49 -13.03
C ASN A 42 9.17 10.71 -14.42
N ILE A 43 8.16 9.90 -14.78
CA ILE A 43 7.45 10.04 -16.05
C ILE A 43 5.96 9.74 -15.88
N TRP A 44 5.11 10.65 -16.37
CA TRP A 44 3.67 10.41 -16.41
C TRP A 44 3.22 9.97 -17.81
N VAL A 45 3.04 8.66 -18.00
CA VAL A 45 2.72 8.08 -19.31
C VAL A 45 1.25 8.30 -19.68
N GLN A 46 1.01 9.24 -20.59
CA GLN A 46 -0.33 9.62 -21.02
C GLN A 46 -1.01 8.56 -21.92
N GLY A 47 -2.34 8.52 -21.87
CA GLY A 47 -3.17 7.75 -22.81
C GLY A 47 -3.22 6.24 -22.56
N LEU A 48 -2.64 5.74 -21.46
CA LEU A 48 -2.65 4.31 -21.13
C LEU A 48 -3.66 3.92 -20.04
N GLU A 49 -4.27 4.89 -19.34
CA GLU A 49 -5.36 4.61 -18.40
C GLU A 49 -6.57 4.01 -19.14
N SER A 50 -6.96 2.78 -18.80
CA SER A 50 -8.10 2.13 -19.45
C SER A 50 -8.58 0.88 -18.70
N TYR A 51 -9.77 0.40 -19.09
CA TYR A 51 -10.24 -0.93 -18.70
C TYR A 51 -9.65 -2.00 -19.61
N HIS A 52 -8.89 -2.92 -19.03
CA HIS A 52 -8.47 -4.13 -19.71
C HIS A 52 -9.41 -5.29 -19.38
N ARG A 53 -9.65 -6.17 -20.34
CA ARG A 53 -10.61 -7.29 -20.21
C ARG A 53 -10.00 -8.60 -20.67
N ASN A 54 -10.36 -9.67 -19.97
CA ASN A 54 -10.14 -11.05 -20.42
C ASN A 54 -11.40 -11.87 -20.09
N GLY A 55 -12.20 -12.17 -21.12
CA GLY A 55 -13.51 -12.78 -20.93
C GLY A 55 -14.43 -11.92 -20.06
N LYS A 56 -14.90 -12.50 -18.94
CA LYS A 56 -15.75 -11.80 -17.96
C LYS A 56 -14.97 -10.99 -16.93
N GLN A 57 -13.66 -11.18 -16.83
CA GLN A 57 -12.81 -10.48 -15.88
C GLN A 57 -12.32 -9.17 -16.50
N ARG A 58 -12.13 -8.16 -15.66
CA ARG A 58 -11.59 -6.86 -16.05
C ARG A 58 -10.76 -6.28 -14.92
N VAL A 59 -9.83 -5.41 -15.28
CA VAL A 59 -9.07 -4.58 -14.34
C VAL A 59 -9.06 -3.14 -14.86
N LEU A 60 -9.16 -2.18 -13.95
CA LEU A 60 -8.91 -0.77 -14.25
C LEU A 60 -7.41 -0.49 -14.10
N LEU A 61 -6.74 -0.08 -15.18
CA LEU A 61 -5.37 0.41 -15.12
C LEU A 61 -5.39 1.94 -15.01
N LEU A 62 -4.69 2.47 -14.00
CA LEU A 62 -4.45 3.89 -13.79
C LEU A 62 -2.95 4.18 -13.84
N VAL A 63 -2.58 5.42 -14.16
CA VAL A 63 -1.18 5.84 -14.33
C VAL A 63 -0.89 7.07 -13.47
N GLY A 64 0.18 6.96 -12.70
CA GLY A 64 0.84 8.03 -11.96
C GLY A 64 2.34 8.04 -12.26
N GLU A 65 3.11 8.50 -11.29
CA GLU A 65 4.57 8.59 -11.35
C GLU A 65 5.16 8.30 -9.95
N GLU A 66 6.32 7.66 -9.89
CA GLU A 66 7.18 7.67 -8.70
C GLU A 66 8.26 8.74 -8.90
N VAL A 67 8.13 9.86 -8.20
CA VAL A 67 9.02 11.02 -8.37
C VAL A 67 10.12 10.99 -7.34
N HIS A 68 11.36 11.12 -7.79
CA HIS A 68 12.52 11.32 -6.93
C HIS A 68 13.57 12.24 -7.58
N ASP A 69 14.41 12.88 -6.76
CA ASP A 69 15.49 13.72 -7.27
C ASP A 69 16.60 12.85 -7.88
N GLN A 70 16.70 12.85 -9.21
CA GLN A 70 17.72 12.11 -9.95
C GLN A 70 19.13 12.71 -9.79
N GLY A 71 19.24 13.97 -9.37
CA GLY A 71 20.50 14.66 -9.09
C GLY A 71 21.05 14.41 -7.69
N ARG A 72 20.25 13.80 -6.80
CA ARG A 72 20.66 13.43 -5.44
C ARG A 72 21.39 12.08 -5.41
N ASP A 73 22.48 12.00 -4.65
CA ASP A 73 23.21 10.76 -4.39
C ASP A 73 23.38 10.53 -2.87
N PRO A 74 22.79 9.46 -2.29
CA PRO A 74 21.90 8.49 -2.92
C PRO A 74 20.52 9.09 -3.27
N GLN A 75 19.85 8.49 -4.27
CA GLN A 75 18.49 8.86 -4.70
C GLN A 75 17.50 8.44 -3.63
N LYS A 76 16.95 9.44 -2.93
CA LYS A 76 16.18 9.30 -1.69
C LYS A 76 14.92 10.14 -1.81
N ASN A 77 13.97 9.96 -0.90
CA ASN A 77 12.69 10.68 -0.87
C ASN A 77 11.82 10.43 -2.11
N HIS A 78 11.54 9.17 -2.42
CA HIS A 78 10.64 8.85 -3.52
C HIS A 78 9.18 9.11 -3.11
N LEU A 79 8.41 9.72 -4.00
CA LEU A 79 7.01 10.05 -3.77
C LEU A 79 6.14 9.46 -4.89
N LEU A 80 5.18 8.61 -4.49
CA LEU A 80 4.14 8.16 -5.41
C LEU A 80 3.13 9.30 -5.61
N VAL A 81 2.83 9.61 -6.86
CA VAL A 81 1.89 10.66 -7.26
C VAL A 81 0.82 10.06 -8.16
N PHE A 82 -0.45 10.24 -7.80
CA PHE A 82 -1.59 9.78 -8.60
C PHE A 82 -2.65 10.87 -8.74
N GLY A 83 -3.31 10.92 -9.89
CA GLY A 83 -4.43 11.84 -10.13
C GLY A 83 -4.05 13.32 -10.26
N ALA A 84 -2.77 13.64 -10.44
CA ALA A 84 -2.32 15.01 -10.71
C ALA A 84 -2.66 15.48 -12.14
N GLU A 85 -2.90 14.54 -13.07
CA GLU A 85 -3.23 14.80 -14.49
C GLU A 85 -2.21 15.66 -15.24
N ARG A 86 -0.97 15.69 -14.75
CA ARG A 86 0.21 16.30 -15.34
C ARG A 86 1.44 15.68 -14.72
N GLU A 87 2.55 15.71 -15.44
CA GLU A 87 3.85 15.29 -14.93
C GLU A 87 4.39 16.32 -13.92
N LEU A 88 4.91 15.84 -12.79
CA LEU A 88 5.45 16.67 -11.71
C LEU A 88 6.92 16.37 -11.40
N ALA A 89 7.57 15.49 -12.16
CA ALA A 89 8.98 15.15 -12.05
C ALA A 89 9.95 16.37 -12.04
N THR A 90 9.55 17.50 -12.62
CA THR A 90 10.34 18.74 -12.60
C THR A 90 10.46 19.41 -11.22
N LEU A 91 9.67 18.96 -10.23
CA LEU A 91 9.69 19.44 -8.85
C LEU A 91 10.40 18.47 -7.89
N ALA A 92 11.10 17.47 -8.43
CA ALA A 92 11.64 16.37 -7.63
C ALA A 92 12.69 16.79 -6.59
N ASP A 93 13.41 17.88 -6.83
CA ASP A 93 14.44 18.44 -5.95
C ASP A 93 13.86 19.17 -4.71
N ASP A 94 12.59 19.56 -4.75
CA ASP A 94 11.84 20.12 -3.62
C ASP A 94 10.61 19.26 -3.29
N PRO A 95 10.75 18.28 -2.37
CA PRO A 95 9.66 17.41 -1.96
C PRO A 95 8.43 18.16 -1.43
N GLN A 96 8.59 19.34 -0.81
CA GLN A 96 7.45 20.11 -0.31
C GLN A 96 6.70 20.78 -1.47
N ALA A 97 7.42 21.39 -2.41
CA ALA A 97 6.81 21.97 -3.61
C ALA A 97 6.10 20.90 -4.45
N LEU A 98 6.69 19.72 -4.59
CA LEU A 98 6.07 18.57 -5.23
C LEU A 98 4.76 18.17 -4.55
N ILE A 99 4.76 17.95 -3.23
CA ILE A 99 3.56 17.59 -2.46
C ILE A 99 2.47 18.67 -2.59
N ASP A 100 2.84 19.95 -2.53
CA ASP A 100 1.90 21.05 -2.69
C ASP A 100 1.31 21.09 -4.10
N ALA A 101 2.11 20.82 -5.15
CA ALA A 101 1.66 20.77 -6.53
C ALA A 101 0.70 19.60 -6.79
N VAL A 102 0.91 18.44 -6.16
CA VAL A 102 -0.02 17.29 -6.19
C VAL A 102 -1.36 17.70 -5.56
N ARG A 103 -1.33 18.29 -4.37
CA ARG A 103 -2.54 18.73 -3.67
C ARG A 103 -3.31 19.78 -4.45
N GLN A 104 -2.63 20.75 -5.05
CA GLN A 104 -3.25 21.78 -5.89
C GLN A 104 -3.93 21.19 -7.13
N ALA A 105 -3.38 20.09 -7.68
CA ALA A 105 -3.98 19.36 -8.79
C ALA A 105 -5.16 18.46 -8.37
N GLY A 106 -5.44 18.33 -7.06
CA GLY A 106 -6.45 17.42 -6.53
C GLY A 106 -6.03 15.94 -6.55
N GLY A 107 -4.73 15.67 -6.75
CA GLY A 107 -4.16 14.34 -6.71
C GLY A 107 -3.92 13.83 -5.28
N VAL A 108 -3.43 12.61 -5.18
CA VAL A 108 -2.98 11.98 -3.93
C VAL A 108 -1.49 11.68 -4.00
N SER A 109 -0.80 11.83 -2.88
CA SER A 109 0.63 11.52 -2.77
C SER A 109 0.95 10.64 -1.57
N PHE A 110 1.79 9.63 -1.80
CA PHE A 110 2.25 8.71 -0.77
C PHE A 110 3.77 8.71 -0.73
N ILE A 111 4.36 8.85 0.47
CA ILE A 111 5.78 8.58 0.67
C ILE A 111 6.01 7.11 0.34
N ALA A 112 6.77 6.85 -0.73
CA ALA A 112 7.17 5.50 -1.12
C ALA A 112 8.16 4.95 -0.09
N HIS A 113 8.09 3.63 0.15
CA HIS A 113 9.06 2.85 0.93
C HIS A 113 9.84 3.67 1.99
N PRO A 114 9.15 4.19 3.04
CA PRO A 114 9.72 5.17 3.99
C PRO A 114 10.94 4.66 4.75
N VAL A 115 11.17 3.35 4.73
CA VAL A 115 12.37 2.69 5.23
C VAL A 115 12.79 1.62 4.22
N ASP A 116 13.84 1.90 3.47
CA ASP A 116 14.40 1.04 2.42
C ASP A 116 15.95 1.13 2.46
N PRO A 117 16.59 0.36 3.35
CA PRO A 117 18.03 0.44 3.56
C PRO A 117 18.81 -0.16 2.38
N GLU A 118 20.10 0.18 2.30
CA GLU A 118 21.00 -0.39 1.30
C GLU A 118 21.05 -1.93 1.35
N LEU A 119 21.28 -2.54 0.20
CA LEU A 119 21.61 -3.96 0.08
C LEU A 119 22.93 -4.12 -0.70
N PRO A 120 24.08 -4.02 0.00
CA PRO A 120 25.40 -4.03 -0.64
C PRO A 120 25.69 -5.29 -1.45
N ALA A 121 25.10 -6.44 -1.08
CA ALA A 121 25.33 -7.70 -1.79
C ALA A 121 24.84 -7.67 -3.26
N PHE A 122 23.95 -6.73 -3.58
CA PHE A 122 23.35 -6.51 -4.90
C PHE A 122 23.60 -5.09 -5.45
N ASN A 123 24.48 -4.30 -4.82
CA ASN A 123 24.76 -2.89 -5.16
C ASN A 123 23.53 -1.97 -5.13
N GLU A 124 22.54 -2.28 -4.28
CA GLU A 124 21.38 -1.43 -4.07
C GLU A 124 21.71 -0.39 -2.99
N THR A 125 21.43 0.87 -3.28
CA THR A 125 21.61 1.97 -2.32
C THR A 125 20.42 2.08 -1.36
N ASP A 126 20.60 2.83 -0.29
CA ASP A 126 19.51 3.20 0.62
C ASP A 126 18.68 4.30 -0.04
N ILE A 127 17.39 4.04 -0.25
CA ILE A 127 16.44 4.97 -0.90
C ILE A 127 15.37 5.48 0.08
N SER A 128 15.56 5.23 1.39
CA SER A 128 14.63 5.63 2.45
C SER A 128 14.23 7.10 2.40
N TRP A 129 13.03 7.40 2.87
CA TRP A 129 12.59 8.78 3.09
C TRP A 129 13.32 9.44 4.26
N GLU A 130 13.85 10.64 4.04
CA GLU A 130 14.61 11.42 5.00
C GLU A 130 14.03 12.81 5.28
N ASP A 131 13.34 13.44 4.33
CA ASP A 131 12.79 14.79 4.57
C ASP A 131 11.46 14.75 5.32
N TRP A 132 11.51 14.46 6.61
CA TRP A 132 10.32 14.38 7.48
C TRP A 132 9.74 15.75 7.87
N ARG A 133 10.30 16.86 7.38
CA ARG A 133 9.76 18.21 7.63
C ARG A 133 8.56 18.51 6.75
N VAL A 134 8.38 17.74 5.67
CA VAL A 134 7.27 17.94 4.74
C VAL A 134 5.91 17.71 5.40
N SER A 135 4.90 18.30 4.80
CA SER A 135 3.50 18.20 5.23
C SER A 135 2.55 18.25 4.04
N GLY A 136 1.32 17.78 4.25
CA GLY A 136 0.26 17.85 3.23
C GLY A 136 0.22 16.69 2.25
N TYR A 137 1.09 15.68 2.40
CA TYR A 137 0.98 14.41 1.68
C TYR A 137 -0.21 13.59 2.18
N THR A 138 -0.76 12.73 1.33
CA THR A 138 -1.93 11.91 1.65
C THR A 138 -1.59 10.78 2.63
N GLY A 139 -0.47 10.11 2.40
CA GLY A 139 -0.15 8.91 3.17
C GLY A 139 1.28 8.41 3.03
N ILE A 140 1.49 7.19 3.48
CA ILE A 140 2.75 6.45 3.35
C ILE A 140 2.47 5.06 2.79
N GLU A 141 3.40 4.54 2.01
CA GLU A 141 3.47 3.12 1.69
C GLU A 141 4.02 2.37 2.91
N LEU A 142 3.13 2.01 3.83
CA LEU A 142 3.50 1.35 5.09
C LEU A 142 4.10 -0.03 4.84
N TRP A 143 3.63 -0.72 3.79
CA TRP A 143 4.13 -2.03 3.39
C TRP A 143 4.50 -2.04 1.90
N ASN A 144 5.79 -1.93 1.62
CA ASN A 144 6.35 -2.17 0.30
C ASN A 144 6.82 -3.63 0.20
N GLY A 145 6.29 -4.37 -0.77
CA GLY A 145 6.58 -5.80 -0.97
C GLY A 145 8.01 -6.08 -1.43
N PHE A 146 8.62 -5.19 -2.23
CA PHE A 146 9.98 -5.37 -2.75
C PHE A 146 11.04 -4.95 -1.73
N SER A 147 10.86 -3.84 -1.01
CA SER A 147 11.81 -3.37 0.03
C SER A 147 12.01 -4.40 1.15
N GLU A 148 11.00 -5.25 1.44
CA GLU A 148 11.15 -6.35 2.40
C GLU A 148 12.23 -7.37 1.99
N LEU A 149 12.58 -7.46 0.71
CA LEU A 149 13.67 -8.30 0.25
C LEU A 149 15.00 -7.88 0.88
N LYS A 150 15.28 -6.56 0.92
CA LYS A 150 16.51 -5.99 1.49
C LYS A 150 16.60 -6.22 3.00
N MET A 151 15.47 -6.50 3.66
CA MET A 151 15.41 -6.84 5.09
C MET A 151 15.74 -8.30 5.41
N VAL A 152 15.61 -9.20 4.42
CA VAL A 152 15.77 -10.64 4.63
C VAL A 152 17.02 -11.20 3.96
N ILE A 153 17.50 -10.57 2.89
CA ILE A 153 18.75 -10.93 2.23
C ILE A 153 19.94 -10.35 2.99
N LYS A 154 20.93 -11.19 3.31
CA LYS A 154 22.24 -10.74 3.82
C LYS A 154 23.36 -10.94 2.82
N ASP A 155 23.25 -11.96 1.98
CA ASP A 155 24.25 -12.33 1.00
C ASP A 155 23.62 -12.91 -0.28
N LYS A 156 24.46 -13.33 -1.23
CA LYS A 156 24.01 -13.88 -2.51
C LYS A 156 23.33 -15.24 -2.39
N LEU A 157 23.60 -16.02 -1.35
CA LEU A 157 22.93 -17.31 -1.12
C LEU A 157 21.50 -17.10 -0.64
N ASP A 158 21.28 -16.13 0.25
CA ASP A 158 19.93 -15.70 0.62
C ASP A 158 19.16 -15.22 -0.63
N GLY A 159 19.80 -14.40 -1.47
CA GLY A 159 19.19 -13.94 -2.72
C GLY A 159 18.81 -15.08 -3.66
N LEU A 160 19.65 -16.11 -3.77
CA LEU A 160 19.31 -17.31 -4.53
C LEU A 160 18.12 -18.05 -3.91
N PHE A 161 18.10 -18.24 -2.58
CA PHE A 161 16.98 -18.89 -1.89
C PHE A 161 15.66 -18.15 -2.16
N TYR A 162 15.62 -16.84 -1.92
CA TYR A 162 14.40 -16.04 -2.09
C TYR A 162 13.98 -15.89 -3.56
N ALA A 163 14.91 -15.99 -4.51
CA ALA A 163 14.56 -16.06 -5.92
C ALA A 163 13.76 -17.33 -6.28
N TYR A 164 13.95 -18.45 -5.58
CA TYR A 164 13.21 -19.70 -5.80
C TYR A 164 12.03 -19.91 -4.85
N TYR A 165 12.09 -19.32 -3.65
CA TYR A 165 11.07 -19.44 -2.61
C TYR A 165 10.61 -18.06 -2.11
N PRO A 166 10.05 -17.22 -2.99
CA PRO A 166 9.71 -15.83 -2.69
C PRO A 166 8.60 -15.70 -1.62
N GLU A 167 7.77 -16.72 -1.43
CA GLU A 167 6.74 -16.79 -0.39
C GLU A 167 7.29 -16.67 1.04
N PHE A 168 8.60 -16.87 1.23
CA PHE A 168 9.25 -16.71 2.53
C PHE A 168 9.61 -15.26 2.88
N ILE A 169 9.60 -14.33 1.91
CA ILE A 169 10.03 -12.93 2.08
C ILE A 169 9.11 -12.20 3.04
N ALA A 170 7.84 -12.03 2.65
CA ALA A 170 6.98 -11.03 3.27
C ALA A 170 6.55 -11.38 4.69
N ARG A 171 6.91 -10.55 5.68
CA ARG A 171 6.68 -10.81 7.12
C ARG A 171 5.71 -9.82 7.73
N GLY A 172 5.65 -8.61 7.21
CA GLY A 172 4.88 -7.50 7.75
C GLY A 172 5.60 -6.17 7.52
N PRO A 173 4.89 -5.04 7.63
CA PRO A 173 5.47 -3.71 7.52
C PRO A 173 6.76 -3.57 8.35
N HIS A 174 7.73 -2.81 7.84
CA HIS A 174 8.96 -2.57 8.57
C HIS A 174 8.65 -1.96 9.96
N PRO A 175 9.21 -2.49 11.08
CA PRO A 175 8.93 -1.96 12.42
C PRO A 175 9.20 -0.46 12.61
N LYS A 176 10.30 0.07 12.02
CA LYS A 176 10.57 1.51 11.92
C LYS A 176 9.47 2.28 11.17
N ALA A 177 8.98 1.78 10.02
CA ALA A 177 7.88 2.41 9.30
C ALA A 177 6.58 2.45 10.12
N LEU A 178 6.24 1.37 10.84
CA LEU A 178 5.11 1.34 11.78
C LEU A 178 5.25 2.39 12.88
N ARG A 179 6.43 2.51 13.51
CA ARG A 179 6.68 3.53 14.55
C ARG A 179 6.60 4.95 14.01
N ILE A 180 7.11 5.19 12.80
CA ILE A 180 6.99 6.48 12.13
C ILE A 180 5.51 6.82 11.94
N TRP A 181 4.73 5.87 11.42
CA TRP A 181 3.30 6.05 11.21
C TRP A 181 2.54 6.32 12.52
N ASP A 182 2.78 5.53 13.56
CA ASP A 182 2.18 5.72 14.88
C ASP A 182 2.52 7.11 15.45
N ASN A 183 3.76 7.57 15.30
CA ASN A 183 4.16 8.92 15.74
C ASN A 183 3.46 10.02 14.94
N LEU A 184 3.32 9.86 13.62
CA LEU A 184 2.58 10.81 12.78
C LEU A 184 1.11 10.89 13.20
N LEU A 185 0.44 9.75 13.39
CA LEU A 185 -0.95 9.68 13.81
C LEU A 185 -1.17 10.32 15.20
N THR A 186 -0.32 9.99 16.17
CA THR A 186 -0.43 10.52 17.54
C THR A 186 -0.06 12.00 17.65
N SER A 187 0.69 12.55 16.69
CA SER A 187 0.90 14.01 16.56
C SER A 187 -0.32 14.77 16.04
N GLY A 188 -1.43 14.08 15.77
CA GLY A 188 -2.66 14.66 15.24
C GLY A 188 -2.73 14.72 13.71
N ARG A 189 -1.69 14.26 13.00
CA ARG A 189 -1.70 14.19 11.53
C ARG A 189 -2.60 13.05 11.06
N ARG A 190 -3.35 13.29 9.99
CA ARG A 190 -4.06 12.23 9.26
C ARG A 190 -3.16 11.73 8.15
N VAL A 191 -2.67 10.51 8.30
CA VAL A 191 -1.73 9.89 7.35
C VAL A 191 -2.26 8.52 6.99
N VAL A 192 -2.65 8.34 5.73
CA VAL A 192 -3.18 7.07 5.21
C VAL A 192 -2.04 6.08 5.06
N ALA A 193 -2.26 4.83 5.44
CA ALA A 193 -1.38 3.71 5.12
C ALA A 193 -1.90 2.96 3.90
N VAL A 194 -0.99 2.72 2.95
CA VAL A 194 -1.22 1.84 1.80
C VAL A 194 -0.12 0.79 1.71
N GLY A 195 -0.41 -0.30 1.02
CA GLY A 195 0.57 -1.32 0.64
C GLY A 195 0.73 -1.35 -0.87
N GLY A 196 1.97 -1.48 -1.31
CA GLY A 196 2.34 -1.55 -2.72
C GLY A 196 3.37 -2.64 -2.96
N SER A 197 3.57 -2.96 -4.24
CA SER A 197 4.45 -4.06 -4.63
C SER A 197 5.85 -3.65 -5.00
N ASP A 198 6.00 -2.46 -5.56
CA ASP A 198 7.21 -1.95 -6.22
C ASP A 198 7.75 -2.98 -7.23
N ALA A 199 6.81 -3.46 -8.05
CA ALA A 199 7.04 -4.60 -8.94
C ALA A 199 7.78 -4.18 -10.21
N HIS A 200 8.92 -4.83 -10.45
CA HIS A 200 9.76 -4.63 -11.63
C HIS A 200 9.82 -5.86 -12.56
N ALA A 201 9.52 -7.05 -12.02
CA ALA A 201 9.66 -8.34 -12.70
C ALA A 201 11.05 -8.51 -13.35
N SER A 202 12.12 -8.36 -12.57
CA SER A 202 13.51 -8.30 -13.05
C SER A 202 13.90 -9.56 -13.84
N LYS A 203 14.39 -9.37 -15.07
CA LYS A 203 14.81 -10.47 -15.95
C LYS A 203 16.27 -10.84 -15.66
N MET A 204 16.50 -11.97 -14.99
CA MET A 204 17.84 -12.47 -14.70
C MET A 204 18.31 -13.51 -15.74
N ARG A 205 19.60 -13.43 -16.08
CA ARG A 205 20.32 -14.41 -16.90
C ARG A 205 21.48 -15.00 -16.12
N MET A 206 21.53 -16.32 -16.03
CA MET A 206 22.64 -17.07 -15.43
C MET A 206 23.13 -18.10 -16.46
N GLY A 207 24.03 -17.68 -17.36
CA GLY A 207 24.44 -18.49 -18.50
C GLY A 207 23.27 -18.79 -19.45
N PRO A 208 22.97 -20.06 -19.80
CA PRO A 208 21.85 -20.42 -20.67
C PRO A 208 20.47 -20.30 -19.98
N LEU A 209 20.43 -20.19 -18.65
CA LEU A 209 19.20 -20.12 -17.88
C LEU A 209 18.65 -18.68 -17.86
N ARG A 210 17.35 -18.54 -18.16
CA ARG A 210 16.61 -17.28 -18.07
C ARG A 210 15.50 -17.44 -17.04
N LYS A 211 15.38 -16.50 -16.11
CA LYS A 211 14.33 -16.50 -15.10
C LYS A 211 13.86 -15.08 -14.82
N THR A 212 12.55 -14.89 -14.75
CA THR A 212 11.96 -13.66 -14.20
C THR A 212 11.91 -13.80 -12.69
N ILE A 213 12.59 -12.89 -11.99
CA ILE A 213 12.55 -12.80 -10.54
C ILE A 213 11.39 -11.90 -10.15
N PHE A 214 10.59 -12.39 -9.19
CA PHE A 214 9.36 -11.77 -8.72
C PHE A 214 8.46 -11.26 -9.86
N PRO A 215 7.86 -12.17 -10.65
CA PRO A 215 6.94 -11.76 -11.71
C PRO A 215 5.76 -10.95 -11.15
N TYR A 216 5.16 -10.08 -11.96
CA TYR A 216 4.03 -9.25 -11.53
C TYR A 216 2.89 -10.06 -10.88
N GLU A 217 2.57 -11.26 -11.40
CA GLU A 217 1.54 -12.11 -10.78
C GLU A 217 1.87 -12.51 -9.34
N PHE A 218 3.16 -12.74 -9.02
CA PHE A 218 3.58 -13.03 -7.67
C PHE A 218 3.30 -11.83 -6.77
N HIS A 219 3.78 -10.64 -7.14
CA HIS A 219 3.54 -9.40 -6.41
C HIS A 219 2.05 -9.10 -6.20
N PHE A 220 1.22 -9.28 -7.23
CA PHE A 220 -0.22 -9.05 -7.17
C PHE A 220 -0.97 -10.09 -6.31
N SER A 221 -0.35 -11.22 -6.02
CA SER A 221 -0.87 -12.21 -5.07
C SER A 221 -0.44 -11.99 -3.62
N THR A 222 0.46 -11.04 -3.36
CA THR A 222 1.02 -10.80 -2.02
C THR A 222 0.37 -9.60 -1.32
N VAL A 223 1.04 -8.45 -1.30
CA VAL A 223 0.64 -7.26 -0.54
C VAL A 223 -0.22 -6.37 -1.43
N ASN A 224 -1.49 -6.20 -1.06
CA ASN A 224 -2.45 -5.38 -1.79
C ASN A 224 -3.11 -4.37 -0.84
N THR A 225 -3.58 -3.27 -1.41
CA THR A 225 -4.46 -2.32 -0.71
C THR A 225 -5.91 -2.65 -1.04
N HIS A 226 -6.75 -2.81 -0.04
CA HIS A 226 -8.18 -3.07 -0.19
C HIS A 226 -8.96 -1.80 0.14
N LEU A 227 -9.69 -1.26 -0.83
CA LEU A 227 -10.48 -0.04 -0.73
C LEU A 227 -11.94 -0.34 -0.40
N LEU A 228 -12.54 0.45 0.48
CA LEU A 228 -13.97 0.47 0.73
C LEU A 228 -14.60 1.63 -0.02
N VAL A 229 -15.41 1.32 -1.03
CA VAL A 229 -16.03 2.30 -1.93
C VAL A 229 -17.57 2.23 -1.85
N PRO A 230 -18.29 3.31 -2.21
CA PRO A 230 -19.75 3.31 -2.11
C PRO A 230 -20.43 2.30 -3.05
N GLN A 231 -19.83 2.02 -4.21
CA GLN A 231 -20.40 1.14 -5.25
C GLN A 231 -19.32 0.36 -6.01
N PRO A 232 -19.67 -0.75 -6.68
CA PRO A 232 -18.74 -1.45 -7.57
C PRO A 232 -18.28 -0.55 -8.73
N LEU A 233 -17.13 -0.89 -9.31
CA LEU A 233 -16.67 -0.26 -10.55
C LEU A 233 -17.75 -0.38 -11.63
N THR A 234 -18.06 0.71 -12.30
CA THR A 234 -19.12 0.80 -13.30
C THR A 234 -18.60 0.45 -14.70
N GLY A 235 -17.33 0.75 -14.98
CA GLY A 235 -16.74 0.75 -16.33
C GLY A 235 -16.58 2.15 -16.90
N ASP A 236 -17.03 3.19 -16.21
CA ASP A 236 -16.76 4.58 -16.54
C ASP A 236 -15.41 4.98 -15.95
N LEU A 237 -14.42 5.18 -16.83
CA LEU A 237 -13.04 5.46 -16.43
C LEU A 237 -12.95 6.67 -15.50
N LEU A 238 -13.61 7.78 -15.82
CA LEU A 238 -13.45 9.03 -15.07
C LEU A 238 -14.11 8.92 -13.69
N ALA A 239 -15.32 8.38 -13.64
CA ALA A 239 -16.06 8.21 -12.39
C ALA A 239 -15.37 7.20 -11.46
N ASP A 240 -14.95 6.06 -11.99
CA ASP A 240 -14.33 5.00 -11.22
C ASP A 240 -12.92 5.38 -10.73
N ARG A 241 -12.13 6.08 -11.56
CA ARG A 241 -10.84 6.67 -11.18
C ARG A 241 -11.01 7.67 -10.02
N LYS A 242 -11.97 8.59 -10.15
CA LYS A 242 -12.28 9.56 -9.09
C LYS A 242 -12.68 8.86 -7.79
N MET A 243 -13.48 7.80 -7.87
CA MET A 243 -13.91 7.02 -6.70
C MET A 243 -12.71 6.36 -5.99
N ILE A 244 -11.78 5.76 -6.75
CA ILE A 244 -10.56 5.16 -6.20
C ILE A 244 -9.70 6.20 -5.49
N TYR A 245 -9.40 7.33 -6.13
CA TYR A 245 -8.58 8.38 -5.52
C TYR A 245 -9.27 9.03 -4.30
N THR A 246 -10.59 9.17 -4.32
CA THR A 246 -11.35 9.67 -3.16
C THR A 246 -11.23 8.71 -1.97
N ALA A 247 -11.37 7.40 -2.20
CA ALA A 247 -11.25 6.39 -1.13
C ALA A 247 -9.82 6.31 -0.57
N LEU A 248 -8.80 6.42 -1.44
CA LEU A 248 -7.40 6.54 -1.04
C LEU A 248 -7.16 7.79 -0.20
N ALA A 249 -7.63 8.96 -0.64
CA ALA A 249 -7.50 10.22 0.08
C ALA A 249 -8.17 10.21 1.45
N ALA A 250 -9.35 9.57 1.55
CA ALA A 250 -10.11 9.46 2.78
C ALA A 250 -9.54 8.41 3.76
N GLY A 251 -8.61 7.55 3.33
CA GLY A 251 -8.11 6.44 4.13
C GLY A 251 -9.13 5.30 4.32
N HIS A 252 -10.10 5.20 3.40
CA HIS A 252 -11.12 4.14 3.37
C HIS A 252 -10.51 2.83 2.87
N ALA A 253 -9.46 2.36 3.53
CA ALA A 253 -8.59 1.30 3.04
C ALA A 253 -7.94 0.48 4.16
N PHE A 254 -7.51 -0.73 3.82
CA PHE A 254 -6.58 -1.50 4.64
C PHE A 254 -5.55 -2.21 3.75
N ILE A 255 -4.40 -2.55 4.33
CA ILE A 255 -3.37 -3.35 3.68
C ILE A 255 -3.63 -4.81 4.01
N GLY A 256 -3.63 -5.65 2.98
CA GLY A 256 -3.79 -7.10 3.10
C GLY A 256 -2.60 -7.84 2.51
N TYR A 257 -2.11 -8.86 3.22
CA TYR A 257 -1.20 -9.86 2.65
C TYR A 257 -2.02 -11.09 2.25
N ASP A 258 -2.37 -11.18 0.98
CA ASP A 258 -3.36 -12.13 0.45
C ASP A 258 -2.79 -13.53 0.18
N LEU A 259 -1.46 -13.67 0.07
CA LEU A 259 -0.81 -14.95 -0.24
C LEU A 259 -1.07 -16.05 0.81
N PRO A 260 -0.98 -15.79 2.13
CA PRO A 260 -1.28 -16.81 3.14
C PRO A 260 -2.75 -17.21 3.19
N ALA A 261 -3.64 -16.24 2.98
CA ALA A 261 -5.09 -16.39 2.96
C ALA A 261 -5.74 -15.07 2.47
N PRO A 262 -6.86 -15.15 1.73
CA PRO A 262 -7.57 -13.96 1.27
C PRO A 262 -7.94 -13.04 2.43
N THR A 263 -7.58 -11.75 2.35
CA THR A 263 -7.98 -10.72 3.33
C THR A 263 -9.33 -10.08 3.00
N ARG A 264 -9.86 -10.39 1.81
CA ARG A 264 -11.15 -9.88 1.34
C ARG A 264 -12.27 -10.16 2.34
N GLY A 265 -13.05 -9.13 2.65
CA GLY A 265 -14.15 -9.19 3.62
C GLY A 265 -13.78 -8.75 5.03
N PHE A 266 -12.53 -8.36 5.28
CA PHE A 266 -12.14 -7.70 6.53
C PHE A 266 -12.88 -6.37 6.71
N ARG A 267 -13.44 -6.13 7.90
CA ARG A 267 -14.13 -4.88 8.23
C ARG A 267 -13.66 -4.38 9.58
N PHE A 268 -13.39 -3.07 9.63
CA PHE A 268 -13.23 -2.33 10.87
C PHE A 268 -14.13 -1.09 10.80
N SER A 269 -15.07 -1.01 11.75
CA SER A 269 -16.10 0.03 11.81
C SER A 269 -16.32 0.48 13.23
N ALA A 270 -16.90 1.68 13.36
CA ALA A 270 -17.26 2.28 14.63
C ALA A 270 -18.71 2.76 14.60
N GLN A 271 -19.41 2.61 15.73
CA GLN A 271 -20.75 3.13 15.93
C GLN A 271 -20.75 4.09 17.11
N GLY A 272 -20.99 5.36 16.85
CA GLY A 272 -21.31 6.36 17.87
C GLY A 272 -22.83 6.51 18.05
N LYS A 273 -23.24 7.53 18.82
CA LYS A 273 -24.64 7.80 19.14
C LYS A 273 -25.52 8.06 17.90
N GLU A 274 -25.01 8.86 16.95
CA GLU A 274 -25.79 9.32 15.78
C GLU A 274 -25.15 8.94 14.43
N LYS A 275 -23.87 8.55 14.44
CA LYS A 275 -23.10 8.31 13.22
C LYS A 275 -22.33 7.00 13.32
N SER A 276 -22.24 6.33 12.18
CA SER A 276 -21.32 5.22 11.96
C SER A 276 -20.10 5.75 11.21
N ALA A 277 -18.95 5.11 11.43
CA ALA A 277 -17.70 5.40 10.76
C ALA A 277 -17.01 4.12 10.32
N LEU A 278 -16.18 4.23 9.29
CA LEU A 278 -15.23 3.21 8.87
C LEU A 278 -13.81 3.76 8.90
N MET A 279 -12.83 2.91 8.58
CA MET A 279 -11.41 3.29 8.50
C MET A 279 -11.23 4.59 7.71
N GLY A 280 -10.51 5.56 8.28
CA GLY A 280 -10.30 6.89 7.72
C GLY A 280 -11.23 7.98 8.29
N ASP A 281 -12.40 7.60 8.79
CA ASP A 281 -13.39 8.53 9.33
C ASP A 281 -13.10 8.94 10.79
N GLU A 282 -13.80 10.00 11.22
CA GLU A 282 -13.75 10.53 12.59
C GLU A 282 -15.13 10.52 13.25
N LEU A 283 -15.18 10.17 14.53
CA LEU A 283 -16.37 10.26 15.38
C LEU A 283 -16.06 10.98 16.70
N PRO A 284 -17.04 11.68 17.29
CA PRO A 284 -16.92 12.16 18.65
C PRO A 284 -16.88 11.00 19.65
N ALA A 285 -16.10 11.14 20.72
CA ALA A 285 -16.06 10.20 21.85
C ALA A 285 -17.33 10.23 22.72
N GLU A 286 -18.16 11.26 22.54
CA GLU A 286 -19.37 11.52 23.32
C GLU A 286 -20.38 10.35 23.25
N GLY A 287 -20.88 9.94 24.42
CA GLY A 287 -21.88 8.88 24.52
C GLY A 287 -21.35 7.46 24.31
N GLY A 288 -20.03 7.31 24.10
CA GLY A 288 -19.37 6.04 23.86
C GLY A 288 -19.43 5.59 22.40
N VAL A 289 -18.32 5.00 21.95
CA VAL A 289 -18.13 4.47 20.61
C VAL A 289 -17.94 2.96 20.70
N THR A 290 -18.71 2.21 19.91
CA THR A 290 -18.54 0.77 19.75
C THR A 290 -17.69 0.48 18.52
N LEU A 291 -16.45 0.04 18.74
CA LEU A 291 -15.53 -0.44 17.71
C LEU A 291 -15.79 -1.92 17.44
N GLN A 292 -15.91 -2.27 16.16
CA GLN A 292 -16.17 -3.62 15.69
C GLN A 292 -15.16 -4.02 14.62
N VAL A 293 -14.50 -5.15 14.84
CA VAL A 293 -13.58 -5.78 13.89
C VAL A 293 -14.18 -7.10 13.47
N LYS A 294 -14.16 -7.37 12.16
CA LYS A 294 -14.48 -8.67 11.58
C LYS A 294 -13.39 -9.07 10.59
N ALA A 295 -12.70 -10.15 10.89
CA ALA A 295 -11.74 -10.77 9.98
C ALA A 295 -12.41 -11.88 9.15
N PRO A 296 -11.94 -12.15 7.93
CA PRO A 296 -12.52 -13.20 7.08
C PRO A 296 -12.15 -14.63 7.53
N LYS A 297 -11.22 -14.75 8.49
CA LYS A 297 -10.77 -16.02 9.07
C LYS A 297 -10.16 -15.77 10.45
N ARG A 298 -10.22 -16.79 11.31
CA ARG A 298 -9.55 -16.80 12.62
C ARG A 298 -8.07 -16.42 12.50
N ALA A 299 -7.67 -15.42 13.28
CA ALA A 299 -6.32 -14.87 13.34
C ALA A 299 -6.01 -14.31 14.73
N ASP A 300 -4.75 -13.96 14.99
CA ASP A 300 -4.41 -13.09 16.12
C ASP A 300 -4.77 -11.65 15.74
N LEU A 301 -5.92 -11.19 16.23
CA LEU A 301 -6.45 -9.85 16.04
C LEU A 301 -6.00 -8.94 17.17
N ARG A 302 -5.51 -7.77 16.83
CA ARG A 302 -5.07 -6.74 17.77
C ARG A 302 -5.77 -5.43 17.44
N LEU A 303 -6.53 -4.93 18.40
CA LEU A 303 -7.02 -3.56 18.39
C LEU A 303 -5.99 -2.69 19.12
N LEU A 304 -5.52 -1.64 18.44
CA LEU A 304 -4.57 -0.69 18.96
C LEU A 304 -5.26 0.67 19.18
N LYS A 305 -4.78 1.39 20.19
CA LYS A 305 -5.08 2.79 20.46
C LYS A 305 -3.76 3.54 20.56
N ASP A 306 -3.58 4.59 19.77
CA ASP A 306 -2.39 5.46 19.80
C ASP A 306 -1.07 4.66 19.69
N GLY A 307 -1.03 3.70 18.78
CA GLY A 307 0.11 2.81 18.53
C GLY A 307 0.34 1.72 19.59
N LYS A 308 -0.50 1.61 20.61
CA LYS A 308 -0.39 0.60 21.67
C LYS A 308 -1.52 -0.42 21.60
N VAL A 309 -1.20 -1.69 21.82
CA VAL A 309 -2.20 -2.77 21.84
C VAL A 309 -3.15 -2.55 23.03
N LEU A 310 -4.42 -2.34 22.72
CA LEU A 310 -5.50 -2.18 23.69
C LEU A 310 -6.18 -3.52 23.99
N LYS A 311 -6.38 -4.35 22.95
CA LYS A 311 -7.01 -5.66 23.06
C LYS A 311 -6.44 -6.62 22.03
N ALA A 312 -6.12 -7.84 22.44
CA ALA A 312 -5.66 -8.91 21.56
C ALA A 312 -6.51 -10.17 21.75
N VAL A 313 -6.95 -10.79 20.65
CA VAL A 313 -7.83 -11.96 20.65
C VAL A 313 -7.43 -12.89 19.50
N GLU A 314 -7.31 -14.19 19.79
CA GLU A 314 -7.25 -15.22 18.76
C GLU A 314 -8.68 -15.57 18.30
N GLY A 315 -9.13 -15.02 17.17
CA GLY A 315 -10.52 -15.11 16.76
C GLY A 315 -10.82 -14.41 15.44
N GLU A 316 -12.10 -14.23 15.14
CA GLU A 316 -12.59 -13.55 13.92
C GLU A 316 -13.20 -12.18 14.23
N LEU A 317 -13.47 -11.91 15.51
CA LEU A 317 -14.24 -10.74 15.93
C LEU A 317 -13.58 -10.06 17.13
N ILE A 318 -13.56 -8.72 17.10
CA ILE A 318 -13.35 -7.90 18.30
C ILE A 318 -14.51 -6.92 18.38
N THR A 319 -15.17 -6.89 19.54
CA THR A 319 -16.03 -5.77 19.94
C THR A 319 -15.39 -5.07 21.13
N HIS A 320 -15.32 -3.74 21.08
CA HIS A 320 -14.78 -2.91 22.14
C HIS A 320 -15.58 -1.61 22.23
N ILE A 321 -16.05 -1.26 23.43
CA ILE A 321 -16.73 0.01 23.70
C ILE A 321 -15.72 0.93 24.39
N THR A 322 -15.61 2.16 23.93
CA THR A 322 -14.69 3.16 24.50
C THR A 322 -15.36 4.52 24.55
N THR A 323 -15.00 5.31 25.56
CA THR A 323 -15.30 6.74 25.65
C THR A 323 -14.03 7.58 25.57
N GLU A 324 -12.89 6.93 25.32
CA GLU A 324 -11.60 7.61 25.29
C GLU A 324 -11.32 8.12 23.88
N PRO A 325 -10.96 9.41 23.72
CA PRO A 325 -10.38 9.89 22.47
C PRO A 325 -9.08 9.14 22.16
N GLY A 326 -8.80 8.96 20.88
CA GLY A 326 -7.58 8.32 20.39
C GLY A 326 -7.70 7.88 18.93
N VAL A 327 -6.57 7.42 18.40
CA VAL A 327 -6.47 6.85 17.07
C VAL A 327 -6.54 5.33 17.18
N TYR A 328 -7.62 4.73 16.68
CA TYR A 328 -7.85 3.29 16.79
C TYR A 328 -7.53 2.60 15.48
N ARG A 329 -6.71 1.55 15.48
CA ARG A 329 -6.39 0.74 14.29
C ARG A 329 -6.31 -0.73 14.62
N VAL A 330 -6.32 -1.57 13.60
CA VAL A 330 -6.30 -3.02 13.73
C VAL A 330 -5.08 -3.59 13.03
N GLU A 331 -4.43 -4.53 13.70
CA GLU A 331 -3.46 -5.45 13.11
C GLU A 331 -3.99 -6.88 13.23
N ALA A 332 -3.84 -7.67 12.18
CA ALA A 332 -4.11 -9.10 12.22
C ALA A 332 -2.87 -9.88 11.81
N TYR A 333 -2.67 -11.05 12.42
CA TYR A 333 -1.52 -11.92 12.14
C TYR A 333 -1.96 -13.38 11.94
N LEU A 334 -1.28 -14.06 11.01
CA LEU A 334 -1.48 -15.48 10.75
C LEU A 334 -0.16 -16.25 10.86
N ARG A 335 -0.26 -17.56 11.13
CA ARG A 335 0.88 -18.47 10.93
C ARG A 335 0.93 -18.91 9.47
N PHE A 336 2.05 -18.65 8.81
CA PHE A 336 2.31 -19.05 7.43
C PHE A 336 3.78 -19.43 7.27
N LEU A 337 4.02 -20.62 6.70
CA LEU A 337 5.36 -21.20 6.53
C LEU A 337 6.14 -21.27 7.85
N GLY A 338 5.49 -21.80 8.91
CA GLY A 338 6.10 -22.01 10.23
C GLY A 338 6.33 -20.75 11.07
N ARG A 339 6.00 -19.55 10.56
CA ARG A 339 6.21 -18.28 11.26
C ARG A 339 4.93 -17.47 11.36
N LYS A 340 4.86 -16.61 12.37
CA LYS A 340 3.82 -15.59 12.46
C LYS A 340 4.16 -14.44 11.50
N ARG A 341 3.20 -14.04 10.68
CA ARG A 341 3.34 -12.96 9.69
C ARG A 341 2.18 -11.98 9.84
N GLY A 342 2.44 -10.71 9.55
CA GLY A 342 1.40 -9.71 9.37
C GLY A 342 0.44 -10.16 8.27
N TRP A 343 -0.84 -9.92 8.47
CA TRP A 343 -1.89 -10.33 7.55
C TRP A 343 -2.74 -9.15 7.13
N ILE A 344 -3.19 -8.33 8.09
CA ILE A 344 -4.03 -7.15 7.83
C ILE A 344 -3.54 -5.98 8.66
N PHE A 345 -3.43 -4.79 8.06
CA PHE A 345 -3.16 -3.53 8.74
C PHE A 345 -4.21 -2.50 8.28
N SER A 346 -5.11 -2.14 9.18
CA SER A 346 -6.20 -1.21 8.87
C SER A 346 -5.74 0.24 8.91
N ASN A 347 -6.30 1.12 8.07
CA ASN A 347 -6.28 2.55 8.39
C ASN A 347 -7.06 2.81 9.69
N PRO A 348 -6.76 3.92 10.38
CA PRO A 348 -7.36 4.18 11.69
C PRO A 348 -8.78 4.72 11.60
N ILE A 349 -9.56 4.52 12.65
CA ILE A 349 -10.74 5.33 12.96
C ILE A 349 -10.34 6.33 14.04
N TYR A 350 -10.63 7.60 13.82
CA TYR A 350 -10.31 8.67 14.76
C TYR A 350 -11.50 8.87 15.71
N VAL A 351 -11.27 8.71 17.01
CA VAL A 351 -12.27 9.05 18.04
C VAL A 351 -11.76 10.30 18.74
N ARG A 352 -12.51 11.40 18.70
CA ARG A 352 -12.07 12.71 19.20
C ARG A 352 -12.96 13.29 20.26
#